data_AF-A0A7J7XGP1-F1
#
_entry.id   AF-A0A7J7XGP1-F1
#
_cell.length_a   1.000
_cell.length_b   1.000
_cell.length_c   1.000
_cell.angle_alpha   90.00
_cell.angle_beta   90.00
_cell.angle_gamma   90.00
#
_symmetry.space_group_name_H-M   'P 1'
#
loop_
_entity.id
_entity.type
_entity.pdbx_description
1 polymer ?
#
loop_
_entity_poly.entity_id
_entity_poly.type
_entity_poly.pdbx_seq_one_letter_code
_entity_poly.pdbx_strand_id
1 'polypeptide(L)'
;MSSLPALPLFLLLLALHAPRAQGRPLTTCLKLVKEIEAILNKTPVPSQEPLSINEAFILTNNSFLKRNLDIFLNATNNFTDGDKIRTNLEVFKTVLPTSTSKEKPFSIKNWGDFRRKLSEYLGTLKKWVC
;
A
#
# COMPACT_ATOMS: atom_id res chain seq x y z
N MET A 1 45.08 37.61 4.47
CA MET A 1 44.25 36.90 3.47
C MET A 1 43.22 36.10 4.24
N SER A 2 41.99 36.60 4.34
CA SER A 2 40.95 35.97 5.15
C SER A 2 40.02 35.19 4.23
N SER A 3 40.12 33.87 4.26
CA SER A 3 39.23 32.96 3.53
C SER A 3 37.84 32.96 4.18
N LEU A 4 36.81 33.36 3.43
CA LEU A 4 35.42 33.23 3.84
C LEU A 4 35.09 31.76 4.18
N PRO A 5 34.27 31.50 5.22
CA PRO A 5 33.91 30.14 5.58
C PRO A 5 32.98 29.60 4.49
N ALA A 6 33.44 28.59 3.75
CA ALA A 6 32.64 27.90 2.72
C ALA A 6 31.46 27.11 3.32
N LEU A 7 31.50 26.83 4.63
CA LEU A 7 30.52 26.01 5.34
C LEU A 7 29.07 26.54 5.28
N PRO A 8 28.79 27.82 5.61
CA PRO A 8 27.43 28.35 5.52
C PRO A 8 26.86 28.33 4.10
N LEU A 9 27.71 28.48 3.07
CA LEU A 9 27.27 28.43 1.67
C LEU A 9 26.83 27.01 1.26
N PHE A 10 27.57 25.99 1.69
CA PHE A 10 27.21 24.59 1.44
C PHE A 10 25.90 24.19 2.13
N LEU A 11 25.66 24.65 3.36
CA LEU A 11 24.42 24.37 4.08
C LEU A 11 23.19 25.00 3.41
N LEU A 12 23.34 26.21 2.85
CA LEU A 12 22.25 26.88 2.13
C LEU A 12 21.86 26.13 0.84
N LEU A 13 22.86 25.60 0.12
CA LEU A 13 22.65 24.84 -1.12
C LEU A 13 21.93 23.51 -0.88
N LEU A 14 22.21 22.84 0.25
CA LEU A 14 21.52 21.61 0.67
C LEU A 14 20.04 21.86 1.00
N ALA A 15 19.73 22.97 1.67
CA ALA A 15 18.34 23.34 1.97
C ALA A 15 17.53 23.70 0.72
N LEU A 16 18.18 24.21 -0.34
CA LEU A 16 17.57 24.51 -1.63
C LEU A 16 17.36 23.27 -2.51
N HIS A 17 18.21 22.25 -2.38
CA HIS A 17 18.15 21.03 -3.19
C HIS A 17 17.37 19.88 -2.56
N ALA A 18 17.05 19.93 -1.26
CA ALA A 18 16.17 18.95 -0.67
C ALA A 18 14.75 19.18 -1.21
N PRO A 19 14.18 18.26 -2.02
CA PRO A 19 12.77 18.34 -2.36
C PRO A 19 12.04 18.34 -1.03
N ARG A 20 11.24 19.39 -0.77
CA ARG A 20 10.31 19.36 0.35
C ARG A 20 9.50 18.08 0.20
N ALA A 21 9.78 17.10 1.05
CA ALA A 21 8.99 15.89 1.12
C ALA A 21 7.62 16.32 1.62
N GLN A 22 6.74 16.70 0.68
CA GLN A 22 5.32 16.82 0.93
C GLN A 22 4.80 15.39 1.07
N GLY A 23 5.16 14.75 2.19
CA GLY A 23 4.51 13.52 2.62
C GLY A 23 3.02 13.82 2.71
N ARG A 24 2.20 13.00 2.04
CA ARG A 24 0.75 13.05 2.23
C ARG A 24 0.46 12.94 3.74
N PRO A 25 -0.48 13.70 4.30
CA PRO A 25 -0.79 13.61 5.72
C PRO A 25 -1.19 12.19 6.12
N LEU A 26 -0.58 11.68 7.19
CA LEU A 26 -0.90 10.46 7.97
C LEU A 26 -2.43 10.22 8.05
N THR A 27 -3.18 11.29 8.34
CA THR A 27 -4.65 11.32 8.42
C THR A 27 -5.36 10.89 7.14
N THR A 28 -4.76 11.16 5.97
CA THR A 28 -5.31 10.78 4.66
C THR A 28 -5.16 9.28 4.43
N CYS A 29 -4.03 8.68 4.83
CA CYS A 29 -3.78 7.25 4.68
C CYS A 29 -4.81 6.42 5.46
N LEU A 30 -4.97 6.73 6.76
CA LEU A 30 -5.90 6.04 7.63
C LEU A 30 -7.36 6.16 7.17
N LYS A 31 -7.74 7.33 6.61
CA LYS A 31 -9.08 7.54 6.05
C LYS A 31 -9.33 6.61 4.87
N LEU A 32 -8.42 6.53 3.90
CA LEU A 32 -8.55 5.69 2.72
C LEU A 32 -8.65 4.19 3.07
N VAL A 33 -7.82 3.74 4.02
CA VAL A 33 -7.86 2.34 4.51
C VAL A 33 -9.22 2.04 5.16
N LYS A 34 -9.71 2.92 6.04
CA LYS A 34 -11.02 2.76 6.69
C LYS A 34 -12.18 2.71 5.70
N GLU A 35 -12.14 3.50 4.63
CA GLU A 35 -13.16 3.48 3.58
C GLU A 35 -13.17 2.13 2.85
N ILE A 36 -12.00 1.54 2.57
CA ILE A 36 -11.90 0.21 1.98
C ILE A 36 -12.44 -0.85 2.96
N GLU A 37 -12.02 -0.82 4.23
CA GLU A 37 -12.49 -1.74 5.27
C GLU A 37 -14.02 -1.69 5.43
N ALA A 38 -14.61 -0.49 5.39
CA ALA A 38 -16.05 -0.31 5.45
C ALA A 38 -16.77 -1.02 4.29
N ILE A 39 -16.24 -0.92 3.07
CA ILE A 39 -16.79 -1.62 1.90
C ILE A 39 -16.67 -3.14 2.09
N LEU A 40 -15.50 -3.62 2.49
CA LEU A 40 -15.25 -5.03 2.73
C LEU A 40 -16.26 -5.61 3.75
N ASN A 41 -16.60 -4.84 4.79
CA ASN A 41 -17.46 -5.30 5.88
C ASN A 41 -18.97 -5.25 5.60
N LYS A 42 -19.44 -4.69 4.47
CA LYS A 42 -20.88 -4.60 4.17
C LYS A 42 -21.58 -5.95 4.01
N THR A 43 -20.88 -6.96 3.50
CA THR A 43 -21.50 -8.25 3.18
C THR A 43 -21.27 -9.27 4.30
N PRO A 44 -22.31 -9.98 4.78
CA PRO A 44 -22.15 -11.12 5.68
C PRO A 44 -21.28 -12.19 5.03
N VAL A 45 -20.34 -12.76 5.78
CA VAL A 45 -19.34 -13.71 5.26
C VAL A 45 -19.80 -15.14 5.55
N PRO A 46 -19.96 -16.00 4.53
CA PRO A 46 -19.95 -17.45 4.75
C PRO A 46 -18.57 -17.85 5.30
N SER A 47 -18.50 -18.81 6.22
CA SER A 47 -17.23 -19.35 6.72
C SER A 47 -16.27 -19.64 5.55
N GLN A 48 -15.06 -19.08 5.60
CA GLN A 48 -14.06 -19.25 4.54
C GLN A 48 -12.86 -20.01 5.09
N GLU A 49 -12.21 -20.80 4.23
CA GLU A 49 -10.94 -21.46 4.56
C GLU A 49 -9.89 -20.45 5.05
N PRO A 50 -9.04 -20.77 6.03
CA PRO A 50 -7.97 -19.87 6.44
C PRO A 50 -6.99 -19.57 5.29
N LEU A 51 -6.25 -18.46 5.39
CA LEU A 51 -5.14 -18.20 4.47
C LEU A 51 -4.12 -19.33 4.58
N SER A 52 -3.62 -19.81 3.43
CA SER A 52 -2.47 -20.71 3.45
C SER A 52 -1.22 -19.99 3.99
N ILE A 53 -0.27 -20.76 4.51
CA ILE A 53 1.00 -20.23 5.05
C ILE A 53 1.73 -19.36 4.01
N ASN A 54 1.75 -19.79 2.75
CA ASN A 54 2.38 -19.04 1.67
C ASN A 54 1.64 -17.73 1.35
N GLU A 55 0.30 -17.75 1.36
CA GLU A 55 -0.48 -16.52 1.16
C GLU A 55 -0.26 -15.53 2.30
N ALA A 56 -0.29 -16.01 3.55
CA ALA A 56 -0.01 -15.18 4.72
C ALA A 56 1.40 -14.56 4.64
N PHE A 57 2.41 -15.34 4.27
CA PHE A 57 3.77 -14.85 4.07
C PHE A 57 3.85 -13.76 3.00
N ILE A 58 3.26 -13.99 1.82
CA ILE A 58 3.29 -13.02 0.72
C ILE A 58 2.55 -11.73 1.10
N LEU A 59 1.41 -11.82 1.79
CA LEU A 59 0.57 -10.66 2.14
C LEU A 59 1.16 -9.81 3.29
N THR A 60 1.97 -10.42 4.15
CA THR A 60 2.55 -9.75 5.33
C THR A 60 3.99 -9.26 5.12
N ASN A 61 4.65 -9.67 4.03
CA ASN A 61 6.03 -9.27 3.76
C ASN A 61 6.10 -8.00 2.90
N ASN A 62 6.79 -6.99 3.44
CA ASN A 62 6.92 -5.65 2.85
C ASN A 62 7.52 -5.66 1.43
N SER A 63 8.37 -6.64 1.12
CA SER A 63 9.01 -6.81 -0.20
C SER A 63 8.00 -7.08 -1.33
N PHE A 64 6.77 -7.47 -0.99
CA PHE A 64 5.70 -7.77 -1.94
C PHE A 64 4.64 -6.68 -2.05
N LEU A 65 4.71 -5.61 -1.25
CA LEU A 65 3.61 -4.64 -1.12
C LEU A 65 3.13 -4.07 -2.46
N LYS A 66 4.06 -3.68 -3.33
CA LYS A 66 3.74 -3.13 -4.65
C LYS A 66 3.13 -4.17 -5.59
N ARG A 67 3.71 -5.38 -5.64
CA ARG A 67 3.18 -6.48 -6.46
C ARG A 67 1.78 -6.88 -6.00
N ASN A 68 1.57 -7.00 -4.69
CA ASN A 68 0.28 -7.34 -4.11
C ASN A 68 -0.76 -6.26 -4.42
N LEU A 69 -0.37 -4.98 -4.37
CA LEU A 69 -1.24 -3.87 -4.77
C LEU A 69 -1.74 -4.05 -6.21
N ASP A 70 -0.85 -4.36 -7.15
CA ASP A 70 -1.21 -4.52 -8.56
C ASP A 70 -2.17 -5.70 -8.77
N ILE A 71 -2.01 -6.79 -8.01
CA ILE A 71 -2.93 -7.94 -8.03
C ILE A 71 -4.33 -7.51 -7.55
N PHE A 72 -4.43 -6.79 -6.43
CA PHE A 72 -5.72 -6.32 -5.92
C PHE A 72 -6.36 -5.31 -6.87
N LEU A 73 -5.59 -4.35 -7.38
CA LEU A 73 -6.06 -3.39 -8.37
C LEU A 73 -6.62 -4.09 -9.59
N ASN A 74 -5.96 -5.11 -10.13
CA ASN A 74 -6.52 -5.87 -11.25
C ASN A 74 -7.82 -6.59 -10.87
N ALA A 75 -7.85 -7.22 -9.70
CA ALA A 75 -9.01 -7.99 -9.25
C ALA A 75 -10.25 -7.14 -8.95
N THR A 76 -10.10 -5.84 -8.62
CA THR A 76 -11.26 -4.96 -8.36
C THR A 76 -12.25 -4.89 -9.52
N ASN A 77 -11.80 -5.06 -10.77
CA ASN A 77 -12.68 -5.07 -11.96
C ASN A 77 -13.83 -6.10 -11.88
N ASN A 78 -13.70 -7.11 -11.03
CA ASN A 78 -14.62 -8.24 -10.96
C ASN A 78 -15.74 -8.09 -9.92
N PHE A 79 -15.83 -6.96 -9.20
CA PHE A 79 -16.71 -6.82 -8.03
C PHE A 79 -17.54 -5.52 -8.03
N THR A 80 -18.77 -5.58 -7.50
CA THR A 80 -19.80 -4.52 -7.55
C THR A 80 -19.42 -3.20 -6.85
N ASP A 81 -18.46 -3.20 -5.92
CA ASP A 81 -17.87 -1.99 -5.29
C ASP A 81 -16.38 -1.80 -5.66
N GLY A 82 -15.92 -2.48 -6.71
CA GLY A 82 -14.53 -2.54 -7.15
C GLY A 82 -13.91 -1.18 -7.45
N ASP A 83 -14.64 -0.30 -8.15
CA ASP A 83 -14.14 1.02 -8.55
C ASP A 83 -13.80 1.92 -7.36
N LYS A 84 -14.59 1.85 -6.28
CA LYS A 84 -14.33 2.62 -5.05
C LYS A 84 -13.08 2.10 -4.34
N ILE A 85 -12.95 0.78 -4.24
CA ILE A 85 -11.76 0.15 -3.66
C ILE A 85 -10.52 0.50 -4.49
N ARG A 86 -10.62 0.41 -5.82
CA ARG A 86 -9.55 0.77 -6.76
C ARG A 86 -9.09 2.20 -6.55
N THR A 87 -10.01 3.15 -6.56
CA THR A 87 -9.72 4.59 -6.40
C THR A 87 -8.87 4.85 -5.15
N ASN A 88 -9.24 4.22 -4.03
CA ASN A 88 -8.52 4.37 -2.78
C ASN A 88 -7.17 3.63 -2.78
N LEU A 89 -7.09 2.47 -3.43
CA LEU A 89 -5.85 1.70 -3.54
C LEU A 89 -4.80 2.36 -4.47
N GLU A 90 -5.23 3.03 -5.54
CA GLU A 90 -4.31 3.65 -6.51
C GLU A 90 -3.43 4.73 -5.90
N VAL A 91 -3.92 5.41 -4.86
CA VAL A 91 -3.14 6.37 -4.06
C VAL A 91 -1.82 5.77 -3.56
N PHE A 92 -1.79 4.48 -3.27
CA PHE A 92 -0.60 3.82 -2.72
C PHE A 92 0.43 3.45 -3.81
N LYS A 93 0.08 3.52 -5.10
CA LYS A 93 1.02 3.14 -6.18
C LYS A 93 2.30 3.96 -6.17
N THR A 94 2.23 5.25 -5.82
CA THR A 94 3.36 6.18 -5.92
C THR A 94 4.28 6.16 -4.69
N VAL A 95 3.85 5.52 -3.60
CA VAL A 95 4.56 5.52 -2.30
C VAL A 95 5.17 4.17 -1.95
N LEU A 96 4.83 3.12 -2.69
CA LEU A 96 5.37 1.78 -2.47
C LEU A 96 6.62 1.53 -3.31
N PRO A 97 7.69 0.96 -2.73
CA PRO A 97 8.89 0.63 -3.46
C PRO A 97 8.62 -0.50 -4.47
N THR A 98 9.37 -0.50 -5.58
CA THR A 98 9.30 -1.57 -6.59
C THR A 98 9.74 -2.90 -5.98
N SER A 99 8.93 -3.94 -6.18
CA SER A 99 9.26 -5.30 -5.72
C SER A 99 10.29 -5.96 -6.64
N THR A 100 11.30 -6.62 -6.06
CA THR A 100 12.33 -7.39 -6.78
C THR A 100 12.12 -8.91 -6.68
N SER A 101 11.10 -9.37 -5.95
CA SER A 101 10.93 -10.80 -5.67
C SER A 101 10.54 -11.61 -6.91
N LYS A 102 10.92 -12.89 -6.97
CA LYS A 102 10.53 -13.83 -8.02
C LYS A 102 9.50 -14.87 -7.56
N GLU A 103 9.02 -14.77 -6.31
CA GLU A 103 8.02 -15.71 -5.81
C GLU A 103 6.71 -15.64 -6.60
N LYS A 104 6.05 -16.79 -6.68
CA LYS A 104 4.78 -16.96 -7.38
C LYS A 104 3.70 -16.10 -6.69
N PRO A 105 2.96 -15.26 -7.43
CA PRO A 105 1.88 -14.47 -6.86
C PRO A 105 0.72 -15.37 -6.41
N PHE A 106 -0.03 -14.90 -5.41
CA PHE A 106 -1.31 -15.51 -5.06
C PHE A 106 -2.38 -15.21 -6.14
N SER A 107 -3.44 -16.02 -6.15
CA SER A 107 -4.61 -15.80 -7.00
C SER A 107 -5.80 -15.36 -6.14
N ILE A 108 -6.79 -14.69 -6.74
CA ILE A 108 -8.03 -14.29 -6.08
C ILE A 108 -9.17 -15.07 -6.72
N LYS A 109 -9.87 -15.89 -5.94
CA LYS A 109 -10.89 -16.82 -6.46
C LYS A 109 -12.29 -16.20 -6.57
N ASN A 110 -12.73 -15.50 -5.52
CA ASN A 110 -14.07 -14.93 -5.41
C ASN A 110 -14.04 -13.72 -4.46
N TRP A 111 -15.20 -13.08 -4.25
CA TRP A 111 -15.32 -11.92 -3.38
C TRP A 111 -14.84 -12.19 -1.94
N GLY A 112 -15.14 -13.38 -1.42
CA GLY A 112 -14.74 -13.77 -0.09
C GLY A 112 -13.22 -13.83 0.07
N ASP A 113 -12.57 -14.51 -0.87
CA ASP A 113 -11.11 -14.62 -0.93
C ASP A 113 -10.44 -13.27 -1.17
N PHE A 114 -10.99 -12.43 -2.06
CA PHE A 114 -10.56 -11.05 -2.29
C PHE A 114 -10.58 -10.26 -0.98
N ARG A 115 -11.72 -10.27 -0.27
CA ARG A 115 -11.90 -9.54 0.98
C ARG A 115 -10.88 -9.97 2.02
N ARG A 116 -10.76 -11.27 2.29
CA ARG A 116 -9.84 -11.78 3.33
C ARG A 116 -8.40 -11.40 3.04
N LYS A 117 -7.95 -11.62 1.81
CA LYS A 117 -6.58 -11.30 1.39
C LYS A 117 -6.32 -9.80 1.43
N LEU A 118 -7.30 -8.99 1.00
CA LEU A 118 -7.18 -7.54 1.02
C LEU A 118 -7.14 -7.02 2.46
N SER A 119 -7.95 -7.56 3.37
CA SER A 119 -7.90 -7.20 4.80
C SER A 119 -6.52 -7.46 5.41
N GLU A 120 -5.93 -8.62 5.16
CA GLU A 120 -4.58 -8.94 5.63
C GLU A 120 -3.54 -7.97 5.05
N TYR A 121 -3.61 -7.74 3.74
CA TYR A 121 -2.73 -6.81 3.03
C TYR A 121 -2.83 -5.37 3.57
N LEU A 122 -4.05 -4.88 3.84
CA LEU A 122 -4.26 -3.53 4.38
C LEU A 122 -3.64 -3.37 5.76
N GLY A 123 -3.62 -4.43 6.58
CA GLY A 123 -2.91 -4.45 7.86
C GLY A 123 -1.41 -4.21 7.70
N THR A 124 -0.79 -4.86 6.72
CA THR A 124 0.63 -4.66 6.36
C THR A 124 0.86 -3.27 5.77
N LEU A 125 0.02 -2.85 4.83
CA LEU A 125 0.10 -1.56 4.17
C LEU A 125 0.05 -0.42 5.20
N LYS A 126 -0.89 -0.48 6.14
CA LYS A 126 -1.03 0.50 7.22
C LYS A 126 0.24 0.61 8.06
N LYS A 127 0.89 -0.51 8.41
CA LYS A 127 2.16 -0.50 9.16
C LYS A 127 3.31 0.14 8.36
N TRP A 128 3.25 0.07 7.03
CA TRP A 128 4.30 0.58 6.15
C TRP A 128 4.13 2.07 5.80
N VAL A 129 2.90 2.52 5.48
CA VAL A 129 2.66 3.88 4.95
C VAL A 129 1.85 4.82 5.83
N CYS A 130 1.11 4.34 6.85
CA CYS A 130 0.04 5.14 7.46
C CYS A 130 0.34 5.91 8.75
#